data_AF-A0A949VJY5-F1
#
_entry.id   AF-A0A949VJY5-F1
#
_cell.length_a   1.000
_cell.length_b   1.000
_cell.length_c   1.000
_cell.angle_alpha   90.00
_cell.angle_beta   90.00
_cell.angle_gamma   90.00
#
_symmetry.space_group_name_H-M   'P 1'
#
loop_
_entity.id
_entity.type
_entity.pdbx_description
1 polymer ?
#
loop_
_entity_poly.entity_id
_entity_poly.type
_entity_poly.pdbx_seq_one_letter_code
_entity_poly.pdbx_strand_id
1 'polypeptide(L)'
;MFGKRGFLVPWIASSVLMYGLSYVWHGLALTDLQDLRIPLPLYLALSGLVYLIIGMAITFLVHQAIAYEWVSLKRAFPLMSALLGAAVGFVVFLLVYILGMSFAKSGAVHVVIDALWQMLEQGLGGLMVSLGVIYDMHRRFMENERAH
;
A
#
# COMPACT_ATOMS: atom_id res chain seq x y z
N MET A 1 14.60 -15.78 7.88
CA MET A 1 14.42 -14.42 8.43
C MET A 1 14.85 -13.42 7.36
N PHE A 2 13.94 -12.60 6.85
CA PHE A 2 14.27 -11.60 5.82
C PHE A 2 15.27 -10.59 6.40
N GLY A 3 16.33 -10.26 5.64
CA GLY A 3 17.33 -9.29 6.10
C GLY A 3 16.75 -7.87 6.10
N LYS A 4 17.40 -6.93 6.80
CA LYS A 4 16.93 -5.53 6.95
C LYS A 4 16.50 -4.87 5.62
N ARG A 5 17.22 -5.15 4.52
CA ARG A 5 16.92 -4.64 3.18
C ARG A 5 15.66 -5.24 2.55
N GLY A 6 15.42 -6.53 2.80
CA GLY A 6 14.24 -7.26 2.31
C GLY A 6 12.93 -6.82 2.96
N PHE A 7 12.99 -5.99 4.00
CA PHE A 7 11.83 -5.35 4.62
C PHE A 7 11.75 -3.85 4.32
N LEU A 8 12.87 -3.12 4.50
CA LEU A 8 12.88 -1.66 4.38
C LEU A 8 12.56 -1.17 2.97
N VAL A 9 13.16 -1.78 1.93
CA VAL A 9 12.94 -1.33 0.54
C VAL A 9 11.49 -1.56 0.09
N PRO A 10 10.91 -2.77 0.27
CA PRO A 10 9.49 -2.99 -0.04
C PRO A 10 8.55 -2.05 0.70
N TRP A 11 8.83 -1.78 1.99
CA TRP A 11 8.02 -0.89 2.81
C TRP A 11 8.00 0.54 2.27
N ILE A 12 9.18 1.13 2.06
CA ILE A 12 9.28 2.51 1.58
C ILE A 12 8.71 2.63 0.16
N ALA A 13 9.04 1.68 -0.73
CA ALA A 13 8.53 1.70 -2.10
C ALA A 13 7.00 1.60 -2.15
N SER A 14 6.40 0.71 -1.34
CA SER A 14 4.95 0.58 -1.22
C SER A 14 4.31 1.86 -0.68
N SER A 15 4.89 2.45 0.37
CA SER A 15 4.36 3.67 0.99
C SER A 15 4.37 4.86 0.01
N VAL A 16 5.49 5.05 -0.71
CA VAL A 16 5.63 6.12 -1.71
C VAL A 16 4.66 5.93 -2.87
N LEU A 17 4.51 4.69 -3.36
CA LEU A 17 3.57 4.40 -4.44
C LEU A 17 2.13 4.75 -4.04
N MET A 18 1.67 4.23 -2.90
CA MET A 18 0.30 4.47 -2.43
C MET A 18 0.05 5.94 -2.14
N TYR A 19 1.00 6.63 -1.50
CA TYR A 19 0.88 8.06 -1.23
C TYR A 19 0.83 8.89 -2.53
N GLY A 20 1.63 8.52 -3.53
CA GLY A 20 1.60 9.16 -4.85
C GLY A 20 0.26 8.95 -5.57
N LEU A 21 -0.29 7.73 -5.52
CA LEU A 21 -1.60 7.42 -6.09
C LEU A 21 -2.72 8.20 -5.39
N SER A 22 -2.67 8.29 -4.06
CA SER A 22 -3.58 9.10 -3.25
C SER A 22 -3.55 10.56 -3.65
N TYR A 23 -2.35 11.13 -3.81
CA TYR A 23 -2.19 12.51 -4.27
C TYR A 23 -2.74 12.73 -5.68
N VAL A 24 -2.53 11.78 -6.60
CA VAL A 24 -3.11 11.87 -7.96
C VAL A 24 -4.64 11.84 -7.90
N TRP A 25 -5.22 10.98 -7.06
CA TRP A 25 -6.66 10.87 -6.91
C TRP A 25 -7.28 12.14 -6.33
N HIS A 26 -6.82 12.55 -5.15
CA HIS A 26 -7.38 13.70 -4.44
C HIS A 26 -6.97 15.05 -5.05
N GLY A 27 -5.71 15.18 -5.47
CA GLY A 27 -5.17 16.42 -6.00
C GLY A 27 -5.53 16.70 -7.45
N LEU A 28 -5.57 15.67 -8.31
CA LEU A 28 -5.77 15.85 -9.76
C LEU A 28 -7.12 15.35 -10.26
N ALA A 29 -7.59 14.18 -9.80
CA ALA A 29 -8.82 13.59 -10.31
C ALA A 29 -10.08 14.18 -9.66
N LEU A 30 -10.10 14.27 -8.33
CA LEU A 30 -11.22 14.82 -7.57
C LEU A 30 -11.05 16.31 -7.28
N THR A 31 -9.81 16.81 -7.25
CA THR A 31 -9.46 18.20 -6.90
C THR A 31 -9.96 18.65 -5.52
N ASP A 32 -10.27 17.69 -4.64
CA ASP A 32 -10.85 17.93 -3.30
C ASP A 32 -9.83 18.49 -2.29
N LEU A 33 -8.54 18.44 -2.60
CA LEU A 33 -7.49 19.09 -1.80
C LEU A 33 -7.67 20.62 -1.70
N GLN A 34 -8.43 21.24 -2.62
CA GLN A 34 -8.73 22.67 -2.59
C GLN A 34 -9.75 23.03 -1.50
N ASP A 35 -10.57 22.08 -1.08
CA ASP A 35 -11.62 22.26 -0.08
C ASP A 35 -11.14 21.93 1.36
N LEU A 36 -9.82 21.70 1.53
CA LEU A 36 -9.24 21.40 2.83
C LEU A 36 -9.40 22.58 3.81
N ARG A 37 -9.91 22.26 5.00
CA ARG A 37 -10.00 23.21 6.12
C ARG A 37 -8.67 23.40 6.88
N ILE A 38 -7.71 22.52 6.64
CA ILE A 38 -6.37 22.55 7.26
C ILE A 38 -5.31 22.94 6.22
N PRO A 39 -4.17 23.52 6.63
CA PRO A 39 -3.11 23.87 5.69
C PRO A 39 -2.63 22.66 4.89
N LEU A 40 -2.56 22.81 3.57
CA LEU A 40 -2.15 21.73 2.65
C LEU A 40 -0.83 21.03 3.08
N PRO A 41 0.25 21.73 3.49
CA PRO A 41 1.46 21.06 3.93
C PRO A 41 1.25 20.15 5.16
N LEU A 42 0.38 20.55 6.09
CA LEU A 42 0.05 19.74 7.27
C LEU A 42 -0.72 18.48 6.88
N TYR A 43 -1.71 18.61 5.98
CA TYR A 43 -2.44 17.46 5.45
C TYR A 43 -1.50 16.47 4.75
N LEU A 44 -0.63 16.95 3.87
CA LEU A 44 0.34 16.13 3.14
C LEU A 44 1.33 15.43 4.09
N ALA A 45 1.80 16.12 5.13
CA ALA A 45 2.69 15.51 6.13
C ALA A 45 1.99 14.40 6.94
N LEU A 46 0.75 14.66 7.40
CA LEU A 46 -0.02 13.70 8.19
C LEU A 46 -0.45 12.48 7.37
N SER A 47 -0.95 12.70 6.15
CA SER A 47 -1.28 11.62 5.22
C SER A 47 -0.02 10.80 4.87
N GLY A 48 1.11 11.45 4.59
CA GLY A 48 2.39 10.76 4.38
C GLY A 48 2.76 9.83 5.54
N LEU A 49 2.57 10.26 6.80
CA LEU A 49 2.78 9.41 7.98
C LEU A 49 1.82 8.22 8.03
N VAL A 50 0.54 8.44 7.71
CA VAL A 50 -0.46 7.37 7.63
C VAL A 50 -0.06 6.34 6.57
N TYR A 51 0.38 6.78 5.39
CA TYR A 51 0.83 5.88 4.33
C TYR A 51 2.10 5.09 4.69
N LEU A 52 3.01 5.66 5.47
CA LEU A 52 4.13 4.91 6.04
C LEU A 52 3.65 3.80 6.99
N ILE A 53 2.65 4.06 7.83
CA ILE A 53 2.07 3.06 8.73
C ILE A 53 1.37 1.96 7.93
N ILE A 54 0.54 2.32 6.93
CA ILE A 54 -0.15 1.36 6.07
C ILE A 54 0.86 0.50 5.29
N GLY A 55 1.87 1.11 4.69
CA GLY A 55 2.92 0.38 3.99
C GLY A 55 3.69 -0.58 4.90
N MET A 56 3.93 -0.19 6.15
CA MET A 56 4.56 -1.06 7.14
C MET A 56 3.66 -2.25 7.47
N ALA A 57 2.37 -2.01 7.69
CA ALA A 57 1.38 -3.04 7.98
C ALA A 57 1.27 -4.04 6.82
N ILE A 58 1.15 -3.57 5.58
CA ILE A 58 1.11 -4.45 4.39
C ILE A 58 2.40 -5.25 4.28
N THR A 59 3.56 -4.61 4.44
CA THR A 59 4.86 -5.29 4.36
C THR A 59 4.96 -6.39 5.41
N PHE A 60 4.60 -6.09 6.65
CA PHE A 60 4.56 -7.05 7.74
C PHE A 60 3.61 -8.21 7.45
N LEU A 61 2.37 -7.92 7.04
CA LEU A 61 1.38 -8.95 6.73
C LEU A 61 1.82 -9.86 5.59
N VAL A 62 2.44 -9.33 4.53
CA VAL A 62 2.99 -10.15 3.44
C VAL A 62 4.11 -11.06 3.97
N HIS A 63 5.02 -10.54 4.79
CA HIS A 63 6.09 -11.33 5.38
C HIS A 63 5.56 -12.44 6.29
N GLN A 64 4.54 -12.14 7.10
CA GLN A 64 3.87 -13.13 7.94
C GLN A 64 3.12 -14.17 7.10
N ALA A 65 2.42 -13.76 6.05
CA ALA A 65 1.72 -14.66 5.15
C ALA A 65 2.67 -15.63 4.43
N ILE A 66 3.89 -15.19 4.11
CA ILE A 66 4.95 -16.09 3.61
C ILE A 66 5.44 -17.01 4.72
N ALA A 67 5.70 -16.49 5.92
CA ALA A 67 6.25 -17.26 7.05
C ALA A 67 5.29 -18.37 7.54
N TYR A 68 3.98 -18.13 7.48
CA TYR A 68 2.95 -19.12 7.80
C TYR A 68 2.48 -19.93 6.59
N GLU A 69 3.16 -19.82 5.45
CA GLU A 69 2.85 -20.53 4.20
C GLU A 69 1.43 -20.28 3.65
N TRP A 70 0.75 -19.22 4.09
CA TRP A 70 -0.53 -18.77 3.52
C TRP A 70 -0.37 -18.27 2.09
N VAL A 71 0.82 -17.77 1.76
CA VAL A 71 1.18 -17.31 0.42
C VAL A 71 2.44 -18.02 -0.04
N SER A 72 2.32 -18.77 -1.14
CA SER A 72 3.45 -19.45 -1.77
C SER A 72 4.30 -18.48 -2.58
N LEU A 73 5.61 -18.47 -2.36
CA LEU A 73 6.57 -17.75 -3.20
C LEU A 73 6.66 -18.32 -4.63
N LYS A 74 6.23 -19.57 -4.86
CA LYS A 74 6.37 -20.26 -6.14
C LYS A 74 5.20 -20.01 -7.09
N ARG A 75 4.03 -19.64 -6.58
CA ARG A 75 2.81 -19.53 -7.39
C ARG A 75 1.99 -18.32 -6.98
N ALA A 76 1.74 -17.44 -7.96
CA ALA A 76 0.86 -16.28 -7.83
C ALA A 76 1.21 -15.33 -6.66
N PHE A 77 2.46 -15.33 -6.18
CA PHE A 77 2.90 -14.48 -5.06
C PHE A 77 2.52 -13.01 -5.25
N PRO A 78 2.78 -12.36 -6.42
CA PRO A 78 2.41 -10.96 -6.61
C PRO A 78 0.90 -10.70 -6.52
N LEU A 79 0.10 -11.61 -7.08
CA LEU A 79 -1.35 -11.50 -7.04
C LEU A 79 -1.88 -11.66 -5.61
N MET A 80 -1.38 -12.64 -4.85
CA MET A 80 -1.80 -12.87 -3.47
C MET A 80 -1.42 -11.71 -2.56
N SER A 81 -0.22 -11.13 -2.74
CA SER A 81 0.18 -9.92 -2.02
C SER A 81 -0.68 -8.71 -2.40
N ALA A 82 -1.07 -8.58 -3.68
CA ALA A 82 -1.99 -7.54 -4.11
C ALA A 82 -3.39 -7.71 -3.50
N LEU A 83 -3.91 -8.94 -3.43
CA LEU A 83 -5.20 -9.22 -2.79
C LEU A 83 -5.16 -8.94 -1.27
N LEU A 84 -4.06 -9.28 -0.61
CA LEU A 84 -3.85 -8.94 0.80
C LEU A 84 -3.80 -7.42 1.01
N GLY A 85 -3.10 -6.72 0.14
CA GLY A 85 -3.10 -5.26 0.11
C GLY A 85 -4.52 -4.69 -0.09
N ALA A 86 -5.28 -5.21 -1.06
CA ALA A 86 -6.65 -4.78 -1.31
C ALA A 86 -7.57 -5.01 -0.10
N ALA A 87 -7.40 -6.11 0.62
CA ALA A 87 -8.13 -6.35 1.87
C ALA A 87 -7.78 -5.32 2.96
N VAL A 88 -6.50 -4.94 3.09
CA VAL A 88 -6.08 -3.83 3.97
C VAL A 88 -6.71 -2.51 3.52
N GLY A 89 -6.73 -2.23 2.21
CA GLY A 89 -7.37 -1.04 1.64
C GLY A 89 -8.86 -0.97 1.97
N PHE A 90 -9.57 -2.08 1.87
CA PHE A 90 -10.98 -2.14 2.27
C PHE A 90 -11.17 -1.80 3.76
N VAL A 91 -10.29 -2.30 4.64
CA VAL A 91 -10.33 -1.94 6.08
C VAL A 91 -10.04 -0.45 6.29
N VAL A 92 -9.05 0.11 5.60
CA VAL A 92 -8.75 1.55 5.66
C VAL A 92 -9.95 2.38 5.21
N PHE A 93 -10.61 1.99 4.12
CA PHE A 93 -11.83 2.63 3.63
C PHE A 93 -12.92 2.62 4.71
N LEU A 94 -13.17 1.48 5.37
CA LEU A 94 -14.18 1.40 6.44
C LEU A 94 -13.88 2.37 7.59
N LEU A 95 -12.60 2.50 7.98
CA LEU A 95 -12.18 3.45 9.01
C LEU A 95 -12.44 4.90 8.60
N VAL A 96 -12.03 5.28 7.38
CA VAL A 96 -12.24 6.65 6.84
C VAL A 96 -13.73 6.95 6.70
N TYR A 97 -14.51 5.98 6.23
CA TYR A 97 -15.96 6.09 6.04
C TYR A 97 -16.69 6.29 7.38
N ILE A 98 -16.39 5.49 8.41
CA ILE A 98 -17.00 5.62 9.75
C ILE A 98 -16.62 6.95 10.41
N LEU A 99 -15.42 7.45 10.15
CA LEU A 99 -14.97 8.76 10.65
C LEU A 99 -15.60 9.95 9.90
N GLY A 100 -16.44 9.70 8.89
CA GLY A 100 -17.11 10.74 8.11
C GLY A 100 -16.18 11.56 7.23
N MET A 101 -14.97 11.06 6.95
CA MET A 101 -13.96 11.73 6.13
C MET A 101 -14.13 11.46 4.63
N SER A 102 -15.33 11.11 4.16
CA SER A 102 -15.59 10.96 2.73
C SER A 102 -15.66 12.34 2.08
N PHE A 103 -14.72 12.59 1.16
CA PHE A 103 -14.63 13.84 0.39
C PHE A 103 -15.67 13.93 -0.72
N ALA A 104 -16.40 12.84 -0.99
CA ALA A 104 -17.31 12.80 -2.11
C ALA A 104 -18.70 13.35 -1.78
N LYS A 105 -19.25 14.10 -2.75
CA LYS A 105 -20.61 14.64 -2.69
C LYS A 105 -21.62 13.49 -2.49
N SER A 106 -22.67 13.76 -1.72
CA SER A 106 -23.67 12.79 -1.28
C SER A 106 -24.13 11.83 -2.41
N GLY A 107 -23.86 10.53 -2.26
CA GLY A 107 -24.38 9.50 -3.16
C GLY A 107 -23.70 8.13 -2.96
N ALA A 108 -24.48 7.05 -2.99
CA ALA A 108 -23.95 5.69 -2.78
C ALA A 108 -22.89 5.28 -3.83
N VAL A 109 -22.96 5.83 -5.04
CA VAL A 109 -21.99 5.57 -6.12
C VAL A 109 -20.59 6.05 -5.74
N HIS A 110 -20.49 7.23 -5.12
CA HIS A 110 -19.20 7.78 -4.71
C HIS A 110 -18.52 6.93 -3.63
N VAL A 111 -19.30 6.43 -2.67
CA VAL A 111 -18.82 5.53 -1.62
C VAL A 111 -18.22 4.26 -2.22
N VAL A 112 -18.86 3.69 -3.25
CA VAL A 112 -18.35 2.50 -3.93
C VAL A 112 -17.06 2.82 -4.69
N ILE A 113 -16.98 3.96 -5.38
CA ILE A 113 -15.77 4.38 -6.09
C ILE A 113 -14.61 4.58 -5.11
N ASP A 114 -14.85 5.26 -3.98
CA ASP A 114 -13.84 5.46 -2.93
C ASP A 114 -13.36 4.12 -2.37
N ALA A 115 -14.27 3.18 -2.11
CA ALA A 115 -13.91 1.84 -1.64
C ALA A 115 -13.05 1.08 -2.65
N LEU A 116 -13.45 1.09 -3.93
CA LEU A 116 -12.69 0.43 -5.01
C LEU A 116 -11.33 1.08 -5.21
N TRP A 117 -11.25 2.41 -5.13
CA TRP A 117 -9.99 3.14 -5.22
C TRP A 117 -9.06 2.79 -4.06
N GLN A 118 -9.56 2.76 -2.83
CA GLN A 118 -8.78 2.36 -1.66
C GLN A 118 -8.27 0.92 -1.81
N MET A 119 -9.13 -0.02 -2.23
CA MET A 119 -8.71 -1.40 -2.49
C MET A 119 -7.63 -1.49 -3.59
N LEU A 120 -7.77 -0.73 -4.68
CA LEU A 120 -6.79 -0.69 -5.75
C LEU A 120 -5.45 -0.12 -5.26
N GLU A 121 -5.48 0.99 -4.53
CA GLU A 121 -4.30 1.68 -4.03
C GLU A 121 -3.48 0.79 -3.11
N GLN A 122 -4.09 0.22 -2.06
CA GLN A 122 -3.36 -0.70 -1.18
C GLN A 122 -3.05 -2.03 -1.88
N GLY A 123 -3.85 -2.45 -2.87
CA GLY A 123 -3.54 -3.61 -3.70
C GLY A 123 -2.25 -3.42 -4.50
N LEU A 124 -2.06 -2.27 -5.12
CA LEU A 124 -0.81 -1.88 -5.77
C LEU A 124 0.34 -1.73 -4.77
N GLY A 125 0.05 -1.27 -3.55
CA GLY A 125 0.98 -1.30 -2.44
C GLY A 125 1.47 -2.71 -2.12
N GLY A 126 0.56 -3.68 -1.98
CA GLY A 126 0.89 -5.09 -1.75
C GLY A 126 1.65 -5.73 -2.91
N LEU A 127 1.29 -5.39 -4.15
CA LEU A 127 2.05 -5.78 -5.33
C LEU A 127 3.49 -5.26 -5.25
N MET A 128 3.68 -3.98 -4.91
CA MET A 128 5.00 -3.37 -4.78
C MET A 128 5.84 -4.04 -3.70
N VAL A 129 5.22 -4.44 -2.59
CA VAL A 129 5.91 -5.23 -1.56
C VAL A 129 6.43 -6.54 -2.13
N SER A 130 5.60 -7.28 -2.87
CA SER A 130 6.00 -8.56 -3.46
C SER A 130 7.16 -8.42 -4.45
N LEU A 131 7.15 -7.36 -5.27
CA LEU A 131 8.23 -7.07 -6.22
C LEU A 131 9.54 -6.76 -5.48
N GLY A 132 9.47 -5.99 -4.39
CA GLY A 132 10.63 -5.71 -3.56
C GLY A 132 11.21 -6.96 -2.90
N VAL A 133 10.35 -7.88 -2.44
CA VAL A 133 10.78 -9.18 -1.89
C VAL A 133 11.44 -10.05 -2.97
N ILE A 134 10.84 -10.15 -4.15
CA ILE A 134 11.40 -10.88 -5.30
C ILE A 134 12.79 -10.31 -5.66
N TYR A 135 12.91 -8.99 -5.70
CA TYR A 135 14.17 -8.31 -6.02
C TYR A 135 15.27 -8.63 -4.99
N ASP A 136 14.97 -8.57 -3.68
CA ASP A 136 15.93 -8.92 -2.62
C ASP A 136 16.34 -10.41 -2.71
N MET A 137 15.41 -11.31 -2.98
CA MET A 137 15.70 -12.73 -3.19
C MET A 137 16.62 -12.96 -4.39
N HIS A 138 16.31 -12.36 -5.54
CA HIS A 138 17.12 -12.46 -6.75
C HIS A 138 18.53 -11.92 -6.54
N ARG A 139 18.65 -10.76 -5.87
CA ARG A 139 19.95 -10.15 -5.59
C ARG A 139 20.82 -11.05 -4.70
N ARG A 140 20.26 -11.63 -3.64
CA ARG A 140 21.00 -12.55 -2.76
C ARG A 140 21.47 -13.80 -3.48
N PHE A 141 20.64 -14.32 -4.39
CA PHE A 141 21.03 -15.44 -5.24
C PHE A 141 22.27 -15.09 -6.08
N MET A 142 22.26 -13.94 -6.77
CA MET A 142 23.42 -13.49 -7.56
C MET A 142 24.67 -13.20 -6.72
N GLU A 143 24.50 -12.67 -5.49
CA GLU A 143 25.60 -12.42 -4.57
C GLU A 143 26.26 -13.74 -4.10
N ASN A 144 25.46 -14.78 -3.87
CA ASN A 144 25.97 -16.11 -3.52
C ASN A 144 26.70 -16.78 -4.69
N GLU A 145 26.17 -16.68 -5.91
CA GLU A 145 26.82 -17.26 -7.10
C GLU A 145 28.19 -16.63 -7.39
N ARG A 146 28.39 -15.35 -7.08
CA ARG A 146 29.69 -14.66 -7.25
C ARG A 146 30.72 -14.99 -6.17
N ALA A 147 30.29 -15.57 -5.06
CA ALA A 147 31.15 -15.94 -3.95
C ALA A 147 31.70 -17.38 -4.08
N HIS A 148 31.23 -18.13 -5.08
CA HIS A 148 31.71 -19.46 -5.48
C HIS A 148 32.58 -19.36 -6.74
#